data_AF-G9WGH7-F1
#
_entry.id   AF-G9WGH7-F1
#
_cell.length_a   1.000
_cell.length_b   1.000
_cell.length_c   1.000
_cell.angle_alpha   90.00
_cell.angle_beta   90.00
_cell.angle_gamma   90.00
#
_symmetry.space_group_name_H-M   'P 1'
#
loop_
_entity.id
_entity.type
_entity.pdbx_description
1 polymer ?
#
loop_
_entity_poly.entity_id
_entity_poly.type
_entity_poly.pdbx_seq_one_letter_code
_entity_poly.pdbx_strand_id
1 'polypeptide(L)'
;MSGHFQASTITTAQGVLNGQSKFQKQINSLSSAHVVEQNSINDQFAIRAEADKKIAAQEAAKKAAEQKKAEEAKQAAEAKAEAQRAADQRAADQRAAQVRPTSYQVNSAASSGSYGVTGNASKEWIKSIESGGNPNAANGQYQGLFQMGSQAAASYGGYSGSAADRYVAARYGSWEAAAEHHRIYGWY
;
A
#
# COMPACT_ATOMS: atom_id res chain seq x y z
N MET A 1 -21.38 -115.73 -11.63
CA MET A 1 -21.75 -115.13 -10.33
C MET A 1 -21.21 -113.71 -10.33
N SER A 2 -22.12 -112.75 -10.17
CA SER A 2 -21.85 -111.31 -10.14
C SER A 2 -21.23 -110.86 -8.81
N GLY A 3 -20.49 -109.75 -8.84
CA GLY A 3 -20.07 -108.99 -7.65
C GLY A 3 -19.09 -107.88 -8.07
N HIS A 4 -19.55 -106.70 -8.50
CA HIS A 4 -19.82 -105.47 -7.71
C HIS A 4 -18.58 -104.82 -7.06
N PHE A 5 -18.57 -103.47 -7.11
CA PHE A 5 -17.64 -102.48 -6.51
C PHE A 5 -16.48 -101.95 -7.38
N GLN A 6 -16.83 -101.12 -8.38
CA GLN A 6 -15.99 -100.03 -8.89
C GLN A 6 -16.79 -98.73 -8.83
N ALA A 7 -16.88 -98.08 -7.66
CA ALA A 7 -17.45 -96.73 -7.53
C ALA A 7 -17.22 -96.15 -6.12
N SER A 8 -15.98 -95.85 -5.73
CA SER A 8 -15.75 -94.99 -4.54
C SER A 8 -14.49 -94.14 -4.59
N THR A 9 -13.60 -94.35 -5.55
CA THR A 9 -12.34 -93.57 -5.66
C THR A 9 -12.40 -92.38 -6.62
N ILE A 10 -13.41 -92.30 -7.50
CA ILE A 10 -13.52 -91.20 -8.50
C ILE A 10 -14.19 -89.95 -7.90
N THR A 11 -15.11 -90.10 -6.94
CA THR A 11 -15.83 -88.97 -6.32
C THR A 11 -14.91 -88.07 -5.49
N THR A 12 -13.89 -88.62 -4.83
CA THR A 12 -12.98 -87.85 -3.97
C THR A 12 -12.00 -87.00 -4.78
N ALA A 13 -11.45 -87.52 -5.89
CA ALA A 13 -10.49 -86.77 -6.71
C ALA A 13 -11.14 -85.60 -7.46
N GLN A 14 -12.36 -85.77 -8.00
CA GLN A 14 -13.09 -84.68 -8.67
C GLN A 14 -13.56 -83.60 -7.67
N GLY A 15 -13.94 -83.98 -6.45
CA GLY A 15 -14.29 -83.04 -5.38
C GLY A 15 -13.11 -82.17 -4.94
N VAL A 16 -11.92 -82.77 -4.79
CA VAL A 16 -10.69 -82.05 -4.41
C VAL A 16 -10.23 -81.08 -5.50
N LEU A 17 -10.24 -81.50 -6.78
CA LEU A 17 -9.89 -80.62 -7.91
C LEU A 17 -10.89 -79.45 -8.06
N ASN A 18 -12.19 -79.71 -7.91
CA ASN A 18 -13.20 -78.64 -7.92
C ASN A 18 -13.06 -77.69 -6.73
N GLY A 19 -12.68 -78.19 -5.55
CA GLY A 19 -12.37 -77.38 -4.37
C GLY A 19 -11.15 -76.47 -4.57
N GLN A 20 -10.07 -77.00 -5.15
CA GLN A 20 -8.87 -76.21 -5.47
C GLN A 20 -9.14 -75.14 -6.54
N SER A 21 -9.92 -75.45 -7.58
CA SER A 21 -10.31 -74.45 -8.59
C SER A 21 -11.14 -73.31 -8.00
N LYS A 22 -12.09 -73.64 -7.10
CA LYS A 22 -12.91 -72.64 -6.39
C LYS A 22 -12.06 -71.75 -5.47
N PHE A 23 -11.13 -72.36 -4.72
CA PHE A 23 -10.20 -71.63 -3.85
C PHE A 23 -9.28 -70.69 -4.65
N GLN A 24 -8.73 -71.14 -5.79
CA GLN A 24 -7.90 -70.29 -6.64
C GLN A 24 -8.68 -69.12 -7.24
N LYS A 25 -9.93 -69.33 -7.67
CA LYS A 25 -10.81 -68.24 -8.14
C LYS A 25 -11.08 -67.21 -7.03
N GLN A 26 -11.28 -67.68 -5.80
CA GLN A 26 -11.49 -66.80 -4.65
C GLN A 26 -10.25 -65.97 -4.33
N ILE A 27 -9.05 -66.56 -4.36
CA ILE A 27 -7.77 -65.83 -4.20
C ILE A 27 -7.61 -64.77 -5.28
N ASN A 28 -7.83 -65.11 -6.55
CA ASN A 28 -7.67 -64.17 -7.66
C ASN A 28 -8.68 -63.02 -7.57
N SER A 29 -9.92 -63.29 -7.14
CA SER A 29 -10.95 -62.27 -6.91
C SER A 29 -10.55 -61.32 -5.77
N LEU A 30 -10.05 -61.85 -4.65
CA LEU A 30 -9.61 -61.03 -3.51
C LEU A 30 -8.39 -60.16 -3.87
N SER A 31 -7.43 -60.72 -4.60
CA SER A 31 -6.28 -59.97 -5.10
C SER A 31 -6.68 -58.85 -6.06
N SER A 32 -7.64 -59.10 -6.95
CA SER A 32 -8.11 -58.09 -7.91
C SER A 32 -8.86 -56.96 -7.20
N ALA A 33 -9.71 -57.30 -6.22
CA ALA A 33 -10.42 -56.31 -5.41
C ALA A 33 -9.44 -55.41 -4.63
N HIS A 34 -8.40 -56.00 -4.03
CA HIS A 34 -7.39 -55.25 -3.27
C HIS A 34 -6.58 -54.27 -4.16
N VAL A 35 -6.21 -54.68 -5.37
CA VAL A 35 -5.50 -53.81 -6.33
C VAL A 35 -6.37 -52.64 -6.81
N VAL A 36 -7.66 -52.89 -7.04
CA VAL A 36 -8.61 -51.82 -7.42
C VAL A 36 -8.80 -50.80 -6.30
N GLU A 37 -8.87 -51.24 -5.05
CA GLU A 37 -8.99 -50.38 -3.88
C GLU A 37 -7.73 -49.51 -3.68
N GLN A 38 -6.54 -50.10 -3.79
CA GLN A 38 -5.25 -49.39 -3.71
C GLN A 38 -5.11 -48.32 -4.81
N ASN A 39 -5.50 -48.63 -6.05
CA ASN A 39 -5.46 -47.67 -7.16
C ASN A 39 -6.44 -46.51 -6.95
N SER A 40 -7.65 -46.80 -6.45
CA SER A 40 -8.67 -45.77 -6.15
C SER A 40 -8.22 -44.79 -5.04
N ILE A 41 -7.44 -45.27 -4.08
CA ILE A 41 -6.85 -44.44 -3.02
C ILE A 41 -5.74 -43.54 -3.57
N ASN A 42 -4.83 -44.08 -4.38
CA ASN A 42 -3.75 -43.30 -5.00
C ASN A 42 -4.27 -42.21 -5.95
N ASP A 43 -5.31 -42.51 -6.74
CA ASP A 43 -5.94 -41.54 -7.64
C ASP A 43 -6.57 -40.38 -6.86
N GLN A 44 -7.21 -40.65 -5.72
CA GLN A 44 -7.78 -39.61 -4.86
C GLN A 44 -6.71 -38.70 -4.23
N PHE A 45 -5.55 -39.24 -3.84
CA PHE A 45 -4.43 -38.44 -3.34
C PHE A 45 -3.83 -37.55 -4.43
N ALA A 46 -3.69 -38.07 -5.66
CA ALA A 46 -3.19 -37.30 -6.79
C ALA A 46 -4.12 -36.13 -7.15
N ILE A 47 -5.45 -36.35 -7.13
CA ILE A 47 -6.45 -35.31 -7.39
C ILE A 47 -6.40 -34.21 -6.32
N ARG A 48 -6.27 -34.57 -5.03
CA ARG A 48 -6.12 -33.59 -3.93
C ARG A 48 -4.84 -32.77 -4.04
N ALA A 49 -3.71 -33.43 -4.33
CA ALA A 49 -2.44 -32.73 -4.47
C ALA A 49 -2.46 -31.70 -5.63
N GLU A 50 -3.14 -32.01 -6.72
CA GLU A 50 -3.31 -31.09 -7.85
C GLU A 50 -4.29 -29.95 -7.51
N ALA A 51 -5.36 -30.23 -6.75
CA ALA A 51 -6.28 -29.21 -6.27
C ALA A 51 -5.59 -28.21 -5.32
N ASP A 52 -4.78 -28.70 -4.38
CA ASP A 52 -4.04 -27.87 -3.42
C ASP A 52 -3.02 -26.97 -4.14
N LYS A 53 -2.32 -27.49 -5.16
CA LYS A 53 -1.42 -26.68 -6.01
C LYS A 53 -2.16 -25.55 -6.74
N LYS A 54 -3.36 -25.83 -7.27
CA LYS A 54 -4.17 -24.81 -7.96
C LYS A 54 -4.68 -23.73 -7.00
N ILE A 55 -5.09 -24.12 -5.79
CA ILE A 55 -5.52 -23.18 -4.74
C ILE A 55 -4.33 -22.28 -4.34
N ALA A 56 -3.16 -22.87 -4.05
CA ALA A 56 -1.96 -22.11 -3.69
C ALA A 56 -1.52 -21.14 -4.81
N ALA A 57 -1.59 -21.55 -6.08
CA ALA A 57 -1.27 -20.70 -7.21
C ALA A 57 -2.26 -19.53 -7.34
N GLN A 58 -3.55 -19.77 -7.12
CA GLN A 58 -4.58 -18.74 -7.18
C GLN A 58 -4.44 -17.72 -6.04
N GLU A 59 -4.13 -18.17 -4.83
CA GLU A 59 -3.86 -17.28 -3.69
C GLU A 59 -2.59 -16.45 -3.89
N ALA A 60 -1.52 -17.04 -4.41
CA ALA A 60 -0.29 -16.32 -4.74
C ALA A 60 -0.53 -15.23 -5.82
N ALA A 61 -1.31 -15.55 -6.85
CA ALA A 61 -1.66 -14.60 -7.90
C ALA A 61 -2.50 -13.42 -7.37
N LYS A 62 -3.46 -13.70 -6.47
CA LYS A 62 -4.28 -12.67 -5.83
C LYS A 62 -3.41 -11.73 -4.98
N LYS A 63 -2.48 -12.29 -4.19
CA LYS A 63 -1.57 -11.51 -3.33
C LYS A 63 -0.62 -10.62 -4.14
N ALA A 64 -0.12 -11.14 -5.27
CA ALA A 64 0.72 -10.35 -6.19
C ALA A 64 -0.06 -9.20 -6.86
N ALA A 65 -1.32 -9.43 -7.25
CA ALA A 65 -2.17 -8.38 -7.82
C ALA A 65 -2.48 -7.27 -6.81
N GLU A 66 -2.71 -7.63 -5.55
CA GLU A 66 -2.99 -6.67 -4.47
C GLU A 66 -1.75 -5.82 -4.13
N GLN A 67 -0.56 -6.44 -4.12
CA GLN A 67 0.71 -5.71 -3.98
C GLN A 67 0.97 -4.75 -5.14
N LYS A 68 0.74 -5.16 -6.40
CA LYS A 68 0.91 -4.28 -7.57
C LYS A 68 -0.02 -3.06 -7.51
N LYS A 69 -1.27 -3.27 -7.07
CA LYS A 69 -2.26 -2.18 -6.92
C LYS A 69 -1.88 -1.20 -5.80
N ALA A 70 -1.28 -1.69 -4.71
CA ALA A 70 -0.79 -0.84 -3.63
C ALA A 70 0.43 0.01 -4.07
N GLU A 71 1.34 -0.56 -4.87
CA GLU A 71 2.50 0.15 -5.40
C GLU A 71 2.08 1.26 -6.40
N GLU A 72 1.16 0.96 -7.32
CA GLU A 72 0.59 1.96 -8.25
C GLU A 72 -0.14 3.10 -7.51
N ALA A 73 -0.87 2.78 -6.43
CA ALA A 73 -1.53 3.79 -5.61
C ALA A 73 -0.53 4.70 -4.88
N LYS A 74 0.60 4.15 -4.42
CA LYS A 74 1.66 4.91 -3.77
C LYS A 74 2.38 5.84 -4.75
N GLN A 75 2.72 5.36 -5.94
CA GLN A 75 3.34 6.17 -7.00
C GLN A 75 2.40 7.29 -7.48
N ALA A 76 1.10 7.03 -7.60
CA ALA A 76 0.11 8.06 -7.93
C ALA A 76 -0.01 9.15 -6.85
N ALA A 77 0.11 8.78 -5.57
CA ALA A 77 0.08 9.73 -4.46
C ALA A 77 1.34 10.62 -4.44
N GLU A 78 2.52 10.06 -4.67
CA GLU A 78 3.78 10.82 -4.78
C GLU A 78 3.77 11.77 -5.98
N ALA A 79 3.34 11.30 -7.16
CA ALA A 79 3.24 12.14 -8.36
C ALA A 79 2.28 13.33 -8.17
N LYS A 80 1.16 13.12 -7.46
CA LYS A 80 0.22 14.21 -7.12
C LYS A 80 0.82 15.21 -6.13
N ALA A 81 1.59 14.74 -5.14
CA ALA A 81 2.27 15.62 -4.18
C ALA A 81 3.36 16.47 -4.86
N GLU A 82 4.10 15.90 -5.80
CA GLU A 82 5.13 16.63 -6.57
C GLU A 82 4.52 17.65 -7.54
N ALA A 83 3.44 17.28 -8.24
CA ALA A 83 2.71 18.23 -9.09
C ALA A 83 2.12 19.41 -8.30
N GLN A 84 1.63 19.17 -7.08
CA GLN A 84 1.15 20.23 -6.18
C GLN A 84 2.30 21.19 -5.79
N ARG A 85 3.48 20.65 -5.44
CA ARG A 85 4.67 21.46 -5.11
C ARG A 85 5.14 22.32 -6.29
N ALA A 86 5.13 21.77 -7.50
CA ALA A 86 5.50 22.50 -8.71
C ALA A 86 4.48 23.59 -9.08
N ALA A 87 3.18 23.34 -8.84
CA ALA A 87 2.12 24.34 -9.03
C ALA A 87 2.24 25.49 -8.01
N ASP A 88 2.54 25.18 -6.74
CA ASP A 88 2.79 26.18 -5.70
C ASP A 88 4.01 27.05 -6.05
N GLN A 89 5.10 26.46 -6.57
CA GLN A 89 6.27 27.21 -7.05
C GLN A 89 5.93 28.14 -8.22
N ARG A 90 5.19 27.67 -9.24
CA ARG A 90 4.79 28.51 -10.38
C ARG A 90 3.85 29.65 -9.98
N ALA A 91 2.98 29.42 -8.98
CA ALA A 91 2.12 30.47 -8.44
C ALA A 91 2.92 31.52 -7.65
N ALA A 92 3.97 31.10 -6.92
CA ALA A 92 4.88 32.00 -6.24
C ALA A 92 5.67 32.89 -7.23
N ASP A 93 6.21 32.31 -8.31
CA ASP A 93 6.97 33.05 -9.32
C ASP A 93 6.11 34.11 -10.05
N GLN A 94 4.84 33.80 -10.34
CA GLN A 94 3.91 34.78 -10.93
C GLN A 94 3.53 35.89 -9.95
N ARG A 95 3.50 35.60 -8.64
CA ARG A 95 3.22 36.59 -7.59
C ARG A 95 4.41 37.54 -7.38
N ALA A 96 5.65 37.05 -7.49
CA ALA A 96 6.85 37.89 -7.51
C ALA A 96 6.86 38.88 -8.69
N ALA A 97 6.26 38.52 -9.82
CA ALA A 97 6.15 39.40 -10.99
C ALA A 97 5.01 40.44 -10.90
N GLN A 98 3.97 40.20 -10.08
CA GLN A 98 2.79 41.07 -10.00
C GLN A 98 2.77 42.00 -8.77
N VAL A 99 3.60 41.72 -7.76
CA VAL A 99 3.91 42.70 -6.71
C VAL A 99 4.91 43.69 -7.30
N ARG A 100 4.42 44.84 -7.80
CA ARG A 100 5.27 46.03 -7.87
C ARG A 100 5.92 46.18 -6.49
N PRO A 101 7.24 46.24 -6.36
CA PRO A 101 7.84 46.60 -5.10
C PRO A 101 7.35 48.03 -4.82
N THR A 102 6.38 48.17 -3.91
CA THR A 102 6.35 49.39 -3.12
C THR A 102 7.64 49.35 -2.35
N SER A 103 8.60 50.13 -2.83
CA SER A 103 9.87 50.41 -2.18
C SER A 103 9.57 51.09 -0.84
N TYR A 104 9.31 50.30 0.20
CA TYR A 104 9.51 50.77 1.55
C TYR A 104 11.00 50.62 1.83
N GLN A 105 11.71 51.75 1.75
CA GLN A 105 13.00 51.88 2.38
C GLN A 105 12.80 51.66 3.87
N VAL A 106 13.23 50.50 4.37
CA VAL A 106 13.47 50.31 5.79
C VAL A 106 14.91 49.90 5.93
N ASN A 107 15.63 50.70 6.70
CA ASN A 107 17.07 50.63 6.94
C ASN A 107 17.60 49.20 7.01
N SER A 108 18.61 48.96 6.19
CA SER A 108 19.63 47.95 6.41
C SER A 108 20.32 48.20 7.75
N ALA A 109 19.82 47.58 8.82
CA ALA A 109 20.61 47.29 9.99
C ALA A 109 21.15 45.87 9.84
N ALA A 110 22.32 45.76 9.22
CA ALA A 110 23.20 44.64 9.47
C ALA A 110 23.49 44.63 10.98
N SER A 111 23.02 43.62 11.70
CA SER A 111 23.57 43.29 13.01
C SER A 111 23.70 41.78 13.10
N SER A 112 24.94 41.33 12.91
CA SER A 112 25.48 40.16 13.57
C SER A 112 25.11 40.17 15.06
N GLY A 113 24.66 39.02 15.58
CA GLY A 113 24.68 38.74 17.01
C GLY A 113 23.31 38.73 17.71
N SER A 114 22.98 37.55 18.24
CA SER A 114 22.69 37.37 19.66
C SER A 114 21.36 37.95 20.22
N TYR A 115 20.39 37.04 20.33
CA TYR A 115 19.31 36.96 21.33
C TYR A 115 18.33 38.14 21.49
N GLY A 116 17.07 37.87 21.13
CA GLY A 116 15.91 38.34 21.89
C GLY A 116 15.33 39.70 21.49
N VAL A 117 14.53 39.71 20.42
CA VAL A 117 13.45 40.69 20.29
C VAL A 117 12.12 39.93 20.42
N THR A 118 11.44 40.24 21.51
CA THR A 118 10.16 39.68 21.95
C THR A 118 9.07 39.89 20.90
N GLY A 119 8.48 38.80 20.38
CA GLY A 119 7.60 38.80 19.21
C GLY A 119 8.41 38.52 17.95
N ASN A 120 8.30 37.30 17.42
CA ASN A 120 9.20 36.79 16.38
C ASN A 120 9.27 37.75 15.17
N ALA A 121 10.34 38.53 15.06
CA ALA A 121 10.49 39.57 14.04
C ALA A 121 10.37 39.01 12.61
N SER A 122 10.80 37.77 12.41
CA SER A 122 10.68 37.05 11.15
C SER A 122 9.22 36.75 10.80
N LYS A 123 8.39 36.43 11.81
CA LYS A 123 6.95 36.25 11.65
C LYS A 123 6.25 37.55 11.25
N GLU A 124 6.56 38.66 11.93
CA GLU A 124 5.98 39.96 11.58
C GLU A 124 6.45 40.46 10.21
N TRP A 125 7.71 40.20 9.85
CA TRP A 125 8.25 40.49 8.52
C TRP A 125 7.51 39.70 7.44
N ILE A 126 7.38 38.38 7.60
CA ILE A 126 6.60 37.53 6.66
C ILE A 126 5.14 38.02 6.58
N LYS A 127 4.49 38.31 7.71
CA LYS A 127 3.13 38.85 7.72
C LYS A 127 3.01 40.15 6.92
N SER A 128 3.98 41.05 7.09
CA SER A 128 4.01 42.35 6.43
C SER A 128 4.15 42.21 4.92
N ILE A 129 5.06 41.36 4.44
CA ILE A 129 5.27 41.15 3.00
C ILE A 129 4.12 40.36 2.35
N GLU A 130 3.52 39.41 3.08
CA GLU A 130 2.48 38.53 2.55
C GLU A 130 1.12 39.20 2.41
N SER A 131 0.70 39.94 3.43
CA SER A 131 -0.66 40.51 3.52
C SER A 131 -0.69 42.00 3.85
N GLY A 132 0.46 42.64 4.10
CA GLY A 132 0.51 43.98 4.70
C GLY A 132 -0.07 44.02 6.12
N GLY A 133 -0.23 42.87 6.77
CA GLY A 133 -0.90 42.77 8.07
C GLY A 133 -2.43 42.68 8.01
N ASN A 134 -3.04 42.50 6.83
CA ASN A 134 -4.49 42.37 6.70
C ASN A 134 -4.96 40.93 6.99
N PRO A 135 -5.74 40.68 8.05
CA PRO A 135 -6.21 39.33 8.39
C PRO A 135 -7.26 38.78 7.42
N ASN A 136 -7.87 39.64 6.60
CA ASN A 136 -8.84 39.27 5.58
C ASN A 136 -8.24 39.32 4.17
N ALA A 137 -6.90 39.41 4.04
CA ALA A 137 -6.26 39.37 2.74
C ALA A 137 -6.57 38.05 2.03
N ALA A 138 -6.98 38.13 0.77
CA ALA A 138 -7.25 36.98 -0.08
C ALA A 138 -6.68 37.25 -1.47
N ASN A 139 -5.86 36.32 -1.96
CA ASN A 139 -5.27 36.38 -3.30
C ASN A 139 -5.47 35.03 -4.01
N GLY A 140 -6.72 34.78 -4.40
CA GLY A 140 -7.15 33.53 -5.01
C GLY A 140 -7.11 32.37 -4.01
N GLN A 141 -6.11 31.50 -4.15
CA GLN A 141 -5.97 30.27 -3.35
C GLN A 141 -5.39 30.48 -1.95
N TYR A 142 -4.88 31.69 -1.67
CA TYR A 142 -4.22 32.05 -0.42
C TYR A 142 -5.07 33.03 0.39
N GLN A 143 -5.23 32.78 1.69
CA GLN A 143 -6.02 33.63 2.59
C GLN A 143 -5.34 33.89 3.92
N GLY A 144 -5.72 34.99 4.56
CA GLY A 144 -5.31 35.35 5.91
C GLY A 144 -4.01 36.14 5.97
N LEU A 145 -3.58 36.45 7.21
CA LEU A 145 -2.37 37.21 7.53
C LEU A 145 -1.09 36.67 6.87
N PHE A 146 -1.07 35.36 6.70
CA PHE A 146 0.07 34.55 6.27
C PHE A 146 -0.18 33.92 4.90
N GLN A 147 -1.24 34.35 4.20
CA GLN A 147 -1.54 33.89 2.84
C GLN A 147 -1.43 32.36 2.71
N MET A 148 -2.03 31.62 3.66
CA MET A 148 -1.97 30.15 3.64
C MET A 148 -2.89 29.60 2.55
N GLY A 149 -2.43 28.54 1.87
CA GLY A 149 -3.24 27.82 0.89
C GLY A 149 -4.34 26.98 1.56
N SER A 150 -5.43 26.71 0.85
CA SER A 150 -6.58 25.96 1.36
C SER A 150 -6.23 24.57 1.93
N GLN A 151 -5.30 23.85 1.29
CA GLN A 151 -4.85 22.55 1.78
C GLN A 151 -4.08 22.66 3.11
N ALA A 152 -3.16 23.62 3.22
CA ALA A 152 -2.43 23.85 4.45
C ALA A 152 -3.37 24.30 5.57
N ALA A 153 -4.33 25.19 5.26
CA ALA A 153 -5.35 25.62 6.20
C ALA A 153 -6.19 24.43 6.69
N ALA A 154 -6.58 23.50 5.81
CA ALA A 154 -7.31 22.30 6.20
C ALA A 154 -6.52 21.40 7.17
N SER A 155 -5.21 21.23 6.94
CA SER A 155 -4.35 20.40 7.80
C SER A 155 -4.01 21.06 9.14
N TYR A 156 -3.86 22.38 9.17
CA TYR A 156 -3.36 23.12 10.34
C TYR A 156 -4.43 23.94 11.06
N GLY A 157 -5.72 23.74 10.78
CA GLY A 157 -6.82 24.32 11.57
C GLY A 157 -7.21 25.74 11.18
N GLY A 158 -7.21 26.04 9.88
CA GLY A 158 -7.71 27.28 9.29
C GLY A 158 -6.63 28.27 8.84
N TYR A 159 -7.03 29.53 8.67
CA TYR A 159 -6.15 30.64 8.21
C TYR A 159 -5.65 31.51 9.36
N SER A 160 -5.70 31.00 10.60
CA SER A 160 -5.31 31.74 11.79
C SER A 160 -3.78 31.86 11.90
N GLY A 161 -3.31 32.84 12.70
CA GLY A 161 -1.88 32.97 13.00
C GLY A 161 -1.29 31.73 13.68
N SER A 162 -2.07 31.01 14.48
CA SER A 162 -1.64 29.76 15.13
C SER A 162 -1.60 28.57 14.17
N ALA A 163 -2.47 28.54 13.14
CA ALA A 163 -2.34 27.59 12.05
C ALA A 163 -1.04 27.82 11.27
N ALA A 164 -0.71 29.09 11.00
CA ALA A 164 0.55 29.46 10.36
C ALA A 164 1.77 29.08 11.22
N ASP A 165 1.72 29.25 12.55
CA ASP A 165 2.79 28.79 13.44
C ASP A 165 3.06 27.29 13.31
N ARG A 166 2.00 26.47 13.29
CA ARG A 166 2.13 25.01 13.13
C ARG A 166 2.68 24.64 11.75
N TYR A 167 2.20 25.31 10.70
CA TYR A 167 2.69 25.11 9.34
C TYR A 167 4.18 25.44 9.24
N VAL A 168 4.60 26.59 9.76
CA VAL A 168 6.00 27.02 9.73
C VAL A 168 6.89 26.11 10.55
N ALA A 169 6.44 25.70 11.75
CA ALA A 169 7.16 24.73 12.55
C ALA A 169 7.33 23.39 11.83
N ALA A 170 6.30 22.90 11.13
CA ALA A 170 6.36 21.63 10.42
C ALA A 170 7.21 21.67 9.14
N ARG A 171 7.21 22.81 8.42
CA ARG A 171 7.89 22.92 7.11
C ARG A 171 9.31 23.47 7.20
N TYR A 172 9.54 24.45 8.07
CA TYR A 172 10.82 25.17 8.20
C TYR A 172 11.48 25.00 9.57
N GLY A 173 10.74 24.48 10.56
CA GLY A 173 11.18 24.40 11.96
C GLY A 173 11.07 25.72 12.70
N SER A 174 11.35 26.85 12.05
CA SER A 174 11.31 28.19 12.65
C SER A 174 10.87 29.27 11.66
N TRP A 175 10.38 30.40 12.17
CA TRP A 175 10.04 31.56 11.35
C TRP A 175 11.28 32.22 10.75
N GLU A 176 12.43 32.11 11.41
CA GLU A 176 13.73 32.56 10.92
C GLU A 176 14.13 31.79 9.65
N ALA A 177 13.98 30.46 9.67
CA ALA A 177 14.24 29.62 8.50
C ALA A 177 13.22 29.87 7.38
N ALA A 178 11.95 30.06 7.72
CA ALA A 178 10.92 30.45 6.75
C ALA A 178 11.24 31.80 6.10
N ALA A 179 11.73 32.77 6.89
CA ALA A 179 12.07 34.08 6.40
C ALA A 179 13.26 34.04 5.45
N GLU A 180 14.29 33.26 5.78
CA GLU A 180 15.44 33.07 4.90
C GLU A 180 15.03 32.38 3.58
N HIS A 181 14.19 31.37 3.67
CA HIS A 181 13.60 30.72 2.50
C HIS A 181 12.85 31.73 1.62
N HIS A 182 12.02 32.59 2.22
CA HIS A 182 11.32 33.64 1.50
C HIS A 182 12.29 34.64 0.83
N ARG A 183 13.42 34.99 1.43
CA ARG A 183 14.40 35.90 0.79
C ARG A 183 15.01 35.30 -0.46
N ILE A 184 15.23 33.99 -0.45
CA ILE A 184 15.89 33.27 -1.57
C ILE A 184 14.88 32.97 -2.68
N TYR A 185 13.67 32.51 -2.32
CA TYR A 185 12.71 31.97 -3.28
C TYR A 185 11.46 32.83 -3.48
N GLY A 186 11.24 33.88 -2.68
CA GLY A 186 10.06 34.73 -2.75
C GLY A 186 8.77 34.11 -2.19
N TRP A 187 8.88 32.96 -1.52
CA TRP A 187 7.77 32.27 -0.87
C TRP A 187 8.23 31.53 0.38
N TYR A 188 7.26 31.18 1.24
CA TYR A 188 7.44 30.31 2.39
C TYR A 188 6.21 29.37 2.53
#